data_AF-A0A2A2H020-F1
#
_entry.id   AF-A0A2A2H020-F1
#
_cell.length_a   1.000
_cell.length_b   1.000
_cell.length_c   1.000
_cell.angle_alpha   90.00
_cell.angle_beta   90.00
_cell.angle_gamma   90.00
#
_symmetry.space_group_name_H-M   'P 1'
#
loop_
_entity.id
_entity.type
_entity.pdbx_description
1 polymer ?
#
loop_
_entity_poly.entity_id
_entity_poly.type
_entity_poly.pdbx_seq_one_letter_code
_entity_poly.pdbx_strand_id
1 'polypeptide(L)' 'MRNPLNLLSDRELQIMLMVTRGIPVGEIAKQLNLNTKTINSYRYRMFSKLKVRSDVELTHIAITNGLIQTESFYYSA' A
#
# COMPACT_ATOMS: atom_id res chain seq x y z
N MET A 1 -10.26 -1.62 19.03
CA MET A 1 -8.93 -1.92 18.45
C MET A 1 -8.50 -0.73 17.60
N ARG A 2 -7.30 -0.18 17.77
CA ARG A 2 -6.82 0.94 16.93
C ARG A 2 -6.34 0.38 15.60
N ASN A 3 -6.95 0.81 14.50
CA ASN A 3 -6.48 0.48 13.16
C ASN A 3 -5.14 1.23 12.92
N PRO A 4 -4.00 0.53 12.75
CA PRO A 4 -2.69 1.16 12.53
C PRO A 4 -2.66 2.05 11.28
N LEU A 5 -3.60 1.85 10.37
CA LEU A 5 -3.70 2.56 9.10
C LEU A 5 -4.25 3.98 9.29
N ASN A 6 -4.89 4.27 10.42
CA ASN A 6 -5.29 5.64 10.81
C ASN A 6 -4.07 6.56 11.03
N LEU A 7 -2.84 6.02 11.06
CA LEU A 7 -1.60 6.80 11.12
C LEU A 7 -1.19 7.37 9.76
N LEU A 8 -1.79 6.87 8.67
CA LEU A 8 -1.50 7.29 7.31
C LEU A 8 -2.33 8.52 6.95
N SER A 9 -1.70 9.44 6.24
CA SER A 9 -2.41 10.46 5.48
C SER A 9 -3.16 9.83 4.30
N ASP A 10 -4.16 10.53 3.77
CA ASP A 10 -4.92 10.07 2.59
C ASP A 10 -4.02 9.70 1.42
N ARG A 11 -2.94 10.47 1.22
CA ARG A 11 -1.97 10.21 0.15
C ARG A 11 -1.13 8.96 0.39
N GLU A 12 -0.72 8.73 1.64
CA GLU A 12 -0.01 7.50 2.01
C GLU A 12 -0.93 6.28 1.88
N LEU A 13 -2.19 6.39 2.31
CA LEU A 13 -3.18 5.34 2.15
C LEU A 13 -3.47 5.02 0.67
N GLN A 14 -3.61 6.04 -0.17
CA GLN A 14 -3.77 5.88 -1.61
C GLN A 14 -2.58 5.11 -2.22
N ILE A 15 -1.35 5.53 -1.92
CA ILE A 15 -0.14 4.85 -2.42
C ILE A 15 -0.05 3.43 -1.86
N MET A 16 -0.39 3.21 -0.58
CA MET A 16 -0.44 1.89 0.03
C MET A 16 -1.31 0.94 -0.78
N LEU A 17 -2.56 1.34 -1.05
CA LEU A 17 -3.54 0.52 -1.78
C LEU A 17 -3.06 0.17 -3.19
N MET A 18 -2.35 1.09 -3.86
CA MET A 18 -1.78 0.83 -5.18
C MET A 18 -0.62 -0.18 -5.09
N VAL A 19 0.28 -0.02 -4.12
CA VAL A 19 1.42 -0.92 -3.90
C VAL A 19 0.96 -2.33 -3.56
N THR A 20 0.00 -2.47 -2.64
CA THR A 20 -0.51 -3.77 -2.20
C THR A 20 -1.35 -4.48 -3.27
N ARG A 21 -1.81 -3.75 -4.30
CA ARG A 21 -2.39 -4.31 -5.53
C ARG A 21 -1.35 -4.74 -6.56
N GLY A 22 -0.06 -4.59 -6.25
CA GLY A 22 1.04 -4.96 -7.15
C GLY A 22 1.33 -3.93 -8.25
N ILE A 23 0.80 -2.71 -8.16
CA ILE A 23 1.07 -1.67 -9.17
C ILE A 23 2.53 -1.21 -9.05
N PRO A 24 3.34 -1.25 -10.12
CA PRO A 24 4.73 -0.81 -10.09
C PRO A 24 4.87 0.68 -9.71
N VAL A 25 5.88 1.02 -8.92
CA VAL A 25 6.15 2.42 -8.47
C VAL A 25 6.22 3.42 -9.62
N GLY A 26 6.77 3.00 -10.77
CA GLY A 26 6.82 3.84 -11.98
C GLY A 26 5.44 4.15 -12.56
N GLU A 27 4.49 3.22 -12.49
CA GLU A 27 3.10 3.45 -12.91
C GLU A 27 2.33 4.27 -11.90
N ILE A 28 2.52 4.02 -10.60
CA ILE A 28 1.96 4.85 -9.53
C ILE A 28 2.38 6.31 -9.74
N ALA A 29 3.67 6.54 -9.99
CA ALA A 29 4.22 7.86 -10.26
C ALA A 29 3.49 8.56 -11.43
N LYS A 30 3.30 7.85 -12.56
CA LYS A 30 2.55 8.34 -13.72
C LYS A 30 1.09 8.65 -13.38
N GLN A 31 0.35 7.73 -12.77
CA GLN A 31 -1.07 7.89 -12.44
C GLN A 31 -1.31 9.05 -11.47
N LEU A 32 -0.36 9.30 -10.57
CA LEU A 32 -0.45 10.32 -9.55
C LEU A 32 0.18 11.66 -9.96
N ASN A 33 0.71 11.76 -11.19
CA ASN A 33 1.48 12.89 -11.72
C ASN A 33 2.61 13.33 -10.78
N LEU A 34 3.37 12.36 -10.27
CA LEU A 34 4.51 12.53 -9.38
C LEU A 34 5.74 11.85 -9.96
N ASN A 35 6.92 12.20 -9.45
CA ASN A 35 8.13 11.45 -9.76
C ASN A 35 8.27 10.21 -8.83
N THR A 36 9.05 9.22 -9.27
CA THR A 36 9.29 7.98 -8.52
C THR A 36 9.98 8.22 -7.18
N LYS A 37 10.83 9.26 -7.06
CA LYS A 37 11.47 9.64 -5.81
C LYS A 37 10.43 10.06 -4.76
N THR A 38 9.42 10.82 -5.16
CA THR A 38 8.31 11.25 -4.29
C THR A 38 7.51 10.05 -3.81
N ILE A 39 7.18 9.09 -4.70
CA ILE A 39 6.50 7.85 -4.30
C ILE A 39 7.34 7.07 -3.28
N ASN A 40 8.65 6.92 -3.51
CA ASN A 40 9.54 6.27 -2.55
C ASN A 40 9.61 7.02 -1.20
N SER A 41 9.63 8.35 -1.20
CA SER A 41 9.56 9.13 0.04
C SER A 41 8.25 8.92 0.80
N TYR A 42 7.12 8.70 0.12
CA TYR A 42 5.88 8.30 0.79
C TYR A 42 5.95 6.88 1.34
N ARG A 43 6.50 5.93 0.57
CA ARG A 43 6.71 4.54 1.02
C ARG A 43 7.54 4.47 2.29
N TYR A 44 8.68 5.17 2.35
CA TYR A 44 9.52 5.19 3.55
C TYR A 44 8.81 5.79 4.77
N ARG A 45 8.03 6.86 4.58
CA ARG A 45 7.24 7.46 5.67
C ARG A 45 6.18 6.51 6.19
N MET A 46 5.43 5.88 5.30
CA MET A 46 4.44 4.86 5.63
C MET A 46 5.08 3.66 6.34
N PHE A 47 6.23 3.18 5.87
CA PHE A 47 6.96 2.06 6.47
C PHE A 47 7.38 2.39 7.90
N SER A 48 7.90 3.59 8.13
CA SER A 48 8.25 4.07 9.47
C SER A 48 7.03 4.13 10.39
N LYS A 49 5.90 4.68 9.91
CA LYS A 49 4.65 4.78 10.67
C LYS A 49 4.06 3.42 11.06
N LEU A 50 4.09 2.46 10.13
CA LEU A 50 3.53 1.12 10.30
C LEU A 50 4.54 0.12 10.88
N LYS A 51 5.80 0.52 11.04
CA LYS A 51 6.93 -0.32 11.48
C LYS A 51 7.13 -1.57 10.61
N VAL A 52 7.02 -1.40 9.29
CA VAL A 52 7.28 -2.45 8.30
C VAL A 52 8.53 -2.15 7.49
N ARG A 53 9.11 -3.19 6.88
CA ARG A 53 10.36 -3.11 6.13
C ARG A 53 10.23 -3.46 4.65
N SER A 54 9.10 -4.03 4.23
CA SER A 54 8.88 -4.49 2.86
C SER A 54 7.44 -4.32 2.40
N ASP A 55 7.23 -4.33 1.08
CA ASP A 55 5.89 -4.34 0.49
C ASP A 55 5.10 -5.59 0.89
N VAL A 56 5.78 -6.71 1.15
CA VAL A 56 5.17 -7.96 1.64
C VAL A 56 4.62 -7.77 3.04
N GLU A 57 5.42 -7.21 3.96
CA GLU A 57 4.96 -6.89 5.32
C GLU A 57 3.82 -5.86 5.30
N LEU A 58 3.90 -4.86 4.42
CA LEU A 58 2.82 -3.88 4.21
C LEU A 58 1.52 -4.57 3.77
N THR A 59 1.61 -5.47 2.79
CA THR A 59 0.48 -6.23 2.27
C THR A 59 -0.14 -7.12 3.35
N HIS A 60 0.69 -7.77 4.16
CA HIS A 60 0.23 -8.57 5.30
C HIS A 60 -0.56 -7.73 6.31
N ILE A 61 -0.08 -6.53 6.66
CA ILE A 61 -0.82 -5.62 7.55
C ILE A 61 -2.15 -5.17 6.92
N ALA A 62 -2.16 -4.87 5.63
CA ALA A 62 -3.37 -4.44 4.94
C ALA A 62 -4.45 -5.54 4.92
N ILE A 63 -4.06 -6.80 4.72
CA ILE A 63 -4.96 -7.98 4.76
C ILE A 63 -5.46 -8.21 6.20
N THR A 64 -4.57 -8.25 7.20
CA THR A 64 -4.98 -8.54 8.59
C THR A 64 -5.89 -7.48 9.20
N ASN A 65 -5.82 -6.24 8.70
CA ASN A 65 -6.71 -5.15 9.12
C ASN A 65 -7.95 -5.00 8.22
N GLY A 66 -8.18 -5.91 7.27
CA GLY A 66 -9.38 -5.97 6.44
C GLY A 66 -9.48 -4.88 5.36
N LEU A 67 -8.39 -4.18 5.03
CA LEU A 67 -8.40 -3.17 3.95
C LEU A 67 -8.33 -3.79 2.55
N ILE A 68 -7.81 -5.01 2.45
CA ILE A 68 -7.70 -5.74 1.21
C ILE A 68 -8.29 -7.11 1.44
N GLN A 69 -9.33 -7.43 0.67
CA GLN A 69 -9.78 -8.80 0.52
C GLN A 69 -9.00 -9.38 -0.64
N THR A 70 -8.34 -10.51 -0.44
CA THR A 70 -7.80 -11.27 -1.56
C THR A 70 -8.98 -11.81 -2.33
N GLU A 71 -9.21 -11.30 -3.54
CA GLU A 71 -10.23 -11.87 -4.42
C GLU A 71 -9.89 -13.36 -4.61
N SER A 72 -10.82 -14.22 -4.20
CA SER A 72 -10.73 -15.64 -4.51
C SER A 72 -11.02 -15.76 -5.99
N PHE A 73 -9.97 -15.85 -6.81
CA PHE A 73 -10.09 -16.30 -8.19
C PHE A 73 -10.51 -17.78 -8.15
N TYR A 74 -11.79 -18.04 -7.91
CA TYR A 74 -12.37 -19.32 -8.22
C TYR A 74 -12.31 -19.44 -9.74
N TYR A 75 -11.46 -20.35 -10.21
CA TYR A 75 -11.55 -20.85 -11.58
C TYR A 75 -12.99 -21.27 -11.81
N SER A 76 -13.70 -20.51 -12.63
CA SER A 76 -14.94 -20.98 -13.25
C SER A 76 -14.50 -22.10 -14.19
N ALA A 77 -14.71 -23.34 -13.74
CA ALA A 77 -14.61 -24.54 -14.57
C ALA A 77 -15.68 -24.52 -15.65
#